data_AF-A0A662L625-F1
#
_entry.id   AF-A0A662L625-F1
#
_cell.length_a   1.000
_cell.length_b   1.000
_cell.length_c   1.000
_cell.angle_alpha   90.00
_cell.angle_beta   90.00
_cell.angle_gamma   90.00
#
_symmetry.space_group_name_H-M   'P 1'
#
loop_
_entity.id
_entity.type
_entity.pdbx_description
1 polymer ?
#
loop_
_entity_poly.entity_id
_entity_poly.type
_entity_poly.pdbx_seq_one_letter_code
_entity_poly.pdbx_strand_id
1 'polypeptide(L)'
;MVESKRVTIRLSEEMLGKIASLVSSGEYKTVSDVIRDALQRFLDERESPPNISRVTVELPRGNVIRLEQLVSEGDAISIGDAIRDAVREYIRRKMKSE
;
A
#
# COMPACT_ATOMS: atom_id res chain seq x y z
N MET A 1 9.72 14.63 -23.96
CA MET A 1 9.84 15.63 -22.87
C MET A 1 8.50 15.62 -22.14
N VAL A 2 8.46 15.21 -20.87
CA VAL A 2 7.20 15.25 -20.10
C VAL A 2 6.97 16.70 -19.69
N GLU A 3 5.88 17.28 -20.17
CA GLU A 3 5.49 18.65 -19.82
C GLU A 3 5.07 18.70 -18.35
N SER A 4 5.86 19.34 -17.49
CA SER A 4 5.51 19.51 -16.08
C SER A 4 4.75 20.81 -15.87
N LYS A 5 3.52 20.75 -15.34
CA LYS A 5 2.76 21.94 -14.93
C LYS A 5 3.01 22.27 -13.46
N ARG A 6 3.19 23.56 -13.15
CA ARG A 6 3.34 24.03 -11.77
C ARG A 6 1.98 24.09 -11.09
N VAL A 7 1.89 23.49 -9.90
CA VAL A 7 0.69 23.52 -9.06
C VAL A 7 1.07 24.19 -7.73
N THR A 8 0.26 25.15 -7.28
CA THR A 8 0.41 25.79 -5.98
C THR A 8 -0.77 25.39 -5.10
N ILE A 9 -0.50 24.79 -3.94
CA ILE A 9 -1.52 24.33 -3.00
C ILE A 9 -1.30 24.97 -1.63
N ARG A 10 -2.38 25.09 -0.84
CA ARG A 10 -2.32 25.49 0.56
C ARG A 10 -2.43 24.24 1.43
N LEU A 11 -1.53 24.10 2.40
CA LEU A 11 -1.50 22.99 3.35
C LEU A 11 -1.67 23.54 4.77
N SER A 12 -2.26 22.75 5.66
CA SER A 12 -2.28 23.08 7.09
C SER A 12 -0.87 22.98 7.68
N GLU A 13 -0.60 23.71 8.76
CA GLU A 13 0.68 23.66 9.45
C GLU A 13 1.00 22.26 9.97
N GLU A 14 -0.01 21.54 10.47
CA GLU A 14 0.15 20.16 10.94
C GLU A 14 0.61 19.22 9.82
N MET A 15 0.00 19.33 8.63
CA MET A 15 0.36 18.50 7.49
C MET A 15 1.76 18.85 6.97
N LEU A 16 2.10 20.15 6.91
CA LEU A 16 3.43 20.60 6.55
C LEU A 16 4.48 20.06 7.52
N GLY A 17 4.19 20.05 8.82
CA GLY A 17 5.07 19.50 9.86
C GLY A 17 5.35 18.01 9.66
N LYS A 18 4.32 17.21 9.39
CA LYS A 18 4.49 15.77 9.09
C LYS A 18 5.34 15.57 7.84
N ILE A 19 5.08 16.32 6.76
CA ILE A 19 5.88 16.21 5.54
C ILE A 19 7.33 16.64 5.77
N ALA A 20 7.55 17.71 6.53
CA ALA A 20 8.89 18.18 6.88
C ALA A 20 9.67 17.15 7.70
N SER A 21 9.01 16.41 8.60
CA SER A 21 9.65 15.33 9.34
C SER A 21 10.13 14.16 8.46
N LEU A 22 9.45 13.90 7.34
CA LEU A 22 9.85 12.87 6.38
C LEU A 22 11.04 13.31 5.52
N VAL A 23 11.21 14.62 5.34
CA VAL A 23 12.40 15.19 4.68
C VAL A 23 13.58 15.21 5.66
N SER A 24 13.33 15.55 6.93
CA SER A 24 14.40 15.58 7.95
C SER A 24 14.90 14.20 8.35
N SER A 25 14.07 13.15 8.25
CA SER A 25 14.50 11.76 8.42
C SER A 25 15.42 11.27 7.30
N GLY A 26 15.53 12.03 6.19
CA GLY A 26 16.30 11.65 5.01
C GLY A 26 15.58 10.67 4.08
N GLU A 27 14.34 10.31 4.38
CA GLU A 27 13.52 9.42 3.53
C GLU A 27 13.18 10.09 2.19
N TYR A 28 13.02 11.43 2.18
CA TYR A 28 12.80 12.22 0.98
C TYR A 28 13.76 13.41 0.90
N LYS A 29 14.13 13.79 -0.33
CA LYS A 29 15.05 14.92 -0.57
C LYS A 29 14.37 16.28 -0.42
N THR A 30 13.10 16.38 -0.84
CA THR A 30 12.34 17.63 -0.79
C THR A 30 10.88 17.40 -0.46
N VAL A 31 10.21 18.45 0.03
CA VAL A 31 8.75 18.46 0.24
C VAL A 31 7.99 18.16 -1.05
N SER A 32 8.48 18.65 -2.19
CA SER A 32 7.87 18.39 -3.49
C SER A 32 7.97 16.93 -3.92
N ASP A 33 9.04 16.23 -3.53
CA ASP A 33 9.18 14.80 -3.80
C ASP A 33 8.16 13.98 -3.00
N VAL A 34 7.96 14.32 -1.72
CA VAL A 34 6.93 13.70 -0.86
C VAL A 34 5.55 13.87 -1.49
N ILE A 35 5.19 15.10 -1.88
CA ILE A 35 3.87 15.40 -2.45
C ILE A 35 3.67 14.67 -3.79
N ARG A 36 4.71 14.64 -4.64
CA ARG A 36 4.63 13.94 -5.93
C ARG A 36 4.43 12.44 -5.74
N ASP A 37 5.21 11.83 -4.85
CA ASP A 37 5.12 10.39 -4.58
C ASP A 37 3.77 10.03 -3.94
N ALA A 38 3.30 10.83 -2.99
CA ALA A 38 1.97 10.64 -2.38
C ALA A 38 0.84 10.73 -3.41
N LEU A 39 0.89 11.72 -4.33
CA LEU A 39 -0.09 11.84 -5.40
C LEU A 39 -0.02 10.68 -6.39
N GLN A 40 1.18 10.21 -6.75
CA GLN A 40 1.33 9.07 -7.63
C GLN A 40 0.74 7.81 -6.99
N ARG A 41 1.08 7.52 -5.72
CA ARG A 41 0.49 6.39 -4.98
C ARG A 41 -1.03 6.48 -4.89
N PHE A 42 -1.56 7.67 -4.63
CA PHE A 42 -3.01 7.90 -4.57
C PHE A 42 -3.70 7.61 -5.92
N LEU A 43 -3.07 7.98 -7.04
CA LEU A 43 -3.58 7.68 -8.38
C LEU A 43 -3.46 6.18 -8.68
N ASP A 44 -2.30 5.57 -8.40
CA ASP A 44 -2.04 4.14 -8.62
C ASP A 44 -2.98 3.24 -7.81
N GLU A 45 -3.43 3.69 -6.63
CA GLU A 45 -4.45 3.01 -5.83
C GLU A 45 -5.83 3.05 -6.51
N ARG A 46 -6.19 4.18 -7.11
CA ARG A 46 -7.49 4.38 -7.78
C ARG A 46 -7.56 3.85 -9.20
N GLU A 47 -6.45 3.72 -9.91
CA GLU A 47 -6.39 3.14 -11.27
C GLU A 47 -6.45 1.60 -11.28
N SER A 48 -6.72 0.96 -10.14
CA SER A 48 -6.98 -0.48 -10.10
C SER A 48 -8.09 -0.84 -11.13
N PRO A 49 -7.87 -1.81 -12.03
CA PRO A 49 -8.85 -2.23 -13.03
C PRO A 49 -10.23 -2.47 -12.41
N PRO A 50 -11.36 -2.28 -13.13
CA PRO A 50 -12.71 -2.38 -12.55
C PRO A 50 -13.01 -3.76 -11.91
N ASN A 51 -12.23 -4.79 -12.24
CA ASN A 51 -12.31 -6.15 -11.69
C ASN A 51 -11.32 -6.41 -10.54
N ILE A 52 -10.55 -5.42 -10.08
CA ILE A 52 -9.56 -5.54 -9.01
C ILE A 52 -9.81 -4.44 -7.99
N SER A 53 -10.24 -4.82 -6.78
CA SER A 53 -10.31 -3.91 -5.63
C SER A 53 -9.08 -4.10 -4.75
N ARG A 54 -8.32 -3.03 -4.51
CA ARG A 54 -7.18 -3.03 -3.58
C ARG A 54 -7.70 -2.77 -2.17
N VAL A 55 -7.43 -3.70 -1.25
CA VAL A 55 -7.77 -3.58 0.17
C VAL A 55 -6.47 -3.57 0.97
N THR A 56 -6.21 -2.48 1.68
CA THR A 56 -5.08 -2.37 2.61
C THR A 56 -5.54 -2.79 4.00
N VAL A 57 -4.86 -3.77 4.60
CA VAL A 57 -5.17 -4.27 5.94
C VAL A 57 -3.93 -4.21 6.83
N GLU A 58 -4.13 -3.82 8.07
CA GLU A 58 -3.09 -3.93 9.10
C GLU A 58 -3.18 -5.30 9.77
N LEU A 59 -2.04 -5.97 9.88
CA LEU A 59 -1.93 -7.29 10.50
C LEU A 59 -1.04 -7.21 11.74
N PRO A 60 -1.38 -7.91 12.84
CA PRO A 60 -0.48 -8.06 13.97
C PRO A 60 0.86 -8.67 13.53
N ARG A 61 1.98 -8.19 14.10
CA ARG A 61 3.33 -8.66 13.76
C ARG A 61 3.47 -10.18 13.83
N GLY A 62 2.86 -10.82 14.82
CA GLY A 62 2.90 -12.28 14.96
C GLY A 62 2.29 -13.02 13.76
N ASN A 63 1.27 -12.45 13.11
CA ASN A 63 0.68 -13.03 11.91
C ASN A 63 1.57 -12.81 10.69
N VAL A 64 2.27 -11.67 10.61
CA VAL A 64 3.25 -11.41 9.55
C VAL A 64 4.39 -12.42 9.61
N ILE A 65 4.92 -12.69 10.80
CA ILE A 65 5.98 -13.70 11.02
C ILE A 65 5.52 -15.10 10.56
N ARG A 66 4.27 -15.48 10.87
CA ARG A 66 3.70 -16.76 10.41
C ARG A 66 3.55 -16.82 8.90
N LEU A 67 3.18 -15.71 8.25
CA LEU A 67 3.10 -15.64 6.79
C LEU A 67 4.49 -15.73 6.16
N GLU A 68 5.51 -15.12 6.76
CA GLU A 68 6.91 -15.28 6.34
C GLU A 68 7.37 -16.74 6.46
N GLN A 69 6.98 -17.42 7.55
CA GLN A 69 7.28 -18.83 7.75
C GLN A 69 6.67 -19.72 6.66
N LEU A 70 5.39 -19.50 6.28
CA LEU A 70 4.74 -20.22 5.18
C LEU A 70 5.49 -20.06 3.84
N VAL A 71 6.06 -18.88 3.59
CA VAL A 71 6.88 -18.65 2.40
C VAL A 71 8.20 -19.40 2.51
N SER A 72 8.84 -19.37 3.68
CA SER A 72 10.10 -20.07 3.92
C SER A 72 9.98 -21.60 3.83
N GLU A 73 8.83 -22.15 4.21
CA GLU A 73 8.53 -23.58 4.18
C GLU A 73 8.15 -24.06 2.76
N GLY A 74 7.97 -23.12 1.82
CA GLY A 74 7.62 -23.41 0.42
C GLY A 74 6.11 -23.60 0.20
N ASP A 75 5.29 -23.38 1.22
CA ASP A 75 3.83 -23.48 1.13
C ASP A 75 3.22 -22.31 0.34
N ALA A 76 3.93 -21.20 0.21
CA ALA A 76 3.51 -20.05 -0.60
C ALA A 76 4.68 -19.38 -1.32
N ILE A 77 4.40 -18.80 -2.49
CA ILE A 77 5.42 -18.09 -3.30
C ILE A 77 5.76 -16.72 -2.66
N SER A 78 4.79 -16.09 -1.98
CA SER A 78 4.96 -14.83 -1.27
C SER A 78 3.91 -14.65 -0.18
N ILE A 79 4.12 -13.71 0.74
CA ILE A 79 3.14 -13.34 1.76
C ILE A 79 1.80 -12.94 1.12
N GLY A 80 1.84 -12.17 0.04
CA GLY A 80 0.64 -11.75 -0.68
C GLY A 80 -0.10 -12.91 -1.34
N ASP A 81 0.62 -13.94 -1.77
CA ASP A 81 0.04 -15.16 -2.34
C ASP A 81 -0.65 -15.99 -1.26
N ALA A 82 0.01 -16.18 -0.11
CA ALA A 82 -0.56 -16.85 1.06
C ALA A 82 -1.86 -16.17 1.53
N ILE A 83 -1.88 -14.83 1.59
CA ILE A 83 -3.07 -14.07 1.96
C ILE A 83 -4.18 -14.27 0.91
N ARG A 84 -3.85 -14.20 -0.38
CA ARG A 84 -4.84 -14.36 -1.46
C ARG A 84 -5.47 -15.74 -1.43
N ASP A 85 -4.68 -16.78 -1.21
CA ASP A 85 -5.18 -18.15 -1.15
C ASP A 85 -6.03 -18.40 0.09
N ALA A 86 -5.62 -17.88 1.25
CA ALA A 86 -6.43 -17.94 2.47
C ALA A 86 -7.80 -17.26 2.29
N VAL A 87 -7.82 -16.06 1.70
CA VAL A 87 -9.06 -15.32 1.41
C VAL A 87 -9.92 -16.07 0.39
N ARG A 88 -9.32 -16.55 -0.70
CA ARG A 88 -10.02 -17.31 -1.74
C ARG A 88 -10.64 -18.58 -1.18
N GLU A 89 -9.91 -19.32 -0.36
CA GLU A 89 -10.41 -20.55 0.25
C GLU A 89 -11.54 -20.27 1.22
N TYR A 90 -11.41 -19.24 2.06
CA TYR A 90 -12.47 -18.83 2.99
C TYR A 90 -13.77 -18.49 2.26
N ILE A 91 -13.70 -17.65 1.21
CA ILE A 91 -14.86 -17.29 0.38
C ILE A 91 -15.44 -18.55 -0.27
N ARG A 92 -14.60 -19.42 -0.86
CA ARG A 92 -15.05 -20.67 -1.50
C ARG A 92 -15.80 -21.57 -0.53
N ARG A 93 -15.35 -21.69 0.72
CA ARG A 93 -16.01 -22.50 1.76
C ARG A 93 -17.36 -21.90 2.16
N LYS A 94 -17.43 -20.57 2.32
CA LYS A 94 -18.66 -19.87 2.71
C LYS A 94 -19.71 -19.84 1.60
N MET A 95 -19.32 -19.59 0.36
CA MET A 95 -20.25 -19.56 -0.78
C MET A 95 -20.72 -20.94 -1.27
N LYS A 96 -20.03 -22.03 -0.89
CA LYS A 96 -20.55 -23.38 -1.11
C LYS A 96 -21.61 -23.80 -0.08
N SER A 97 -21.77 -23.01 0.99
CA SER A 97 -22.72 -23.29 2.07
C SER A 97 -24.03 -22.48 1.94
N GLU A 98 -24.21 -21.80 0.81
CA GLU A 98 -25.48 -21.26 0.29
C GLU A 98 -25.90 -22.06 -0.94
#